data_AF-A0A1F3AF73-F1
#
_entry.id   AF-A0A1F3AF73-F1
#
_cell.length_a   1.000
_cell.length_b   1.000
_cell.length_c   1.000
_cell.angle_alpha   90.00
_cell.angle_beta   90.00
_cell.angle_gamma   90.00
#
_symmetry.space_group_name_H-M   'P 1'
#
loop_
_entity.id
_entity.type
_entity.pdbx_description
1 polymer ?
#
loop_
_entity_poly.entity_id
_entity_poly.type
_entity_poly.pdbx_seq_one_letter_code
_entity_poly.pdbx_strand_id
1 'polypeptide(L)'
;MCLVNRALCAAVLALAGLAAWPAAAEPTLETVKKRGELVCGADGRLPGFSFVDERKEWRGLDVDLCRAIAAAVLGDARKVKFVPLSTAQRFRALEAGEVDVLARNTTVTLQRSVGAKITYAAVNYFDGQAFLVANKLGVKLLTSLGGATVCFTRNTTHETHMVNWFRARKLSLVPVGFDTQDAMFDAFFASRCVAATQDSTALAAAVVRRGKAADYTVLPQVISKEPLGPFVRTGDEAWLEVVRWTHYAMLEAEERDITRFNVDQERRSTDAEVRLLLGVVRGNGKALGLDDDWAYNIVKQVGNYGESFERHLGAGSPLKLARGVNALWSQGGLMYPPPMR
;
A
#
# COMPACT_ATOMS: atom_id res chain seq x y z
N MET A 1 -41.54 -49.55 -55.60
CA MET A 1 -40.44 -50.45 -55.17
C MET A 1 -39.13 -49.87 -55.69
N CYS A 2 -38.17 -49.64 -54.77
CA CYS A 2 -36.74 -49.28 -54.94
C CYS A 2 -36.37 -48.07 -55.84
N LEU A 3 -35.90 -46.94 -55.29
CA LEU A 3 -34.51 -46.64 -54.86
C LEU A 3 -33.51 -46.60 -56.02
N VAL A 4 -33.13 -45.41 -56.52
CA VAL A 4 -31.83 -45.14 -57.17
C VAL A 4 -31.39 -43.67 -57.03
N ASN A 5 -30.19 -43.50 -56.44
CA ASN A 5 -29.15 -42.47 -56.59
C ASN A 5 -29.49 -40.99 -56.82
N ARG A 6 -29.03 -40.16 -55.87
CA ARG A 6 -28.07 -39.06 -56.20
C ARG A 6 -26.99 -38.97 -55.12
N ALA A 7 -25.82 -39.50 -55.45
CA ALA A 7 -24.56 -39.25 -54.77
C ALA A 7 -23.77 -38.18 -55.53
N LEU A 8 -22.84 -37.53 -54.82
CA LEU A 8 -21.81 -36.55 -55.21
C LEU A 8 -22.20 -35.07 -55.22
N CYS A 9 -21.84 -34.39 -54.12
CA CYS A 9 -21.02 -33.16 -54.21
C CYS A 9 -20.16 -32.99 -52.94
N ALA A 10 -18.86 -33.19 -53.13
CA ALA A 10 -17.71 -32.54 -52.49
C ALA A 10 -17.64 -32.43 -50.95
N ALA A 11 -16.77 -33.27 -50.40
CA ALA A 11 -15.98 -32.95 -49.21
C ALA A 11 -15.05 -31.75 -49.49
N VAL A 12 -14.85 -30.87 -48.49
CA VAL A 12 -13.60 -30.17 -48.10
C VAL A 12 -13.96 -29.06 -47.09
N LEU A 13 -13.13 -28.94 -46.03
CA LEU A 13 -13.10 -27.93 -44.94
C LEU A 13 -13.81 -28.30 -43.63
N ALA A 14 -13.21 -29.24 -42.88
CA ALA A 14 -13.37 -29.33 -41.42
C ALA A 14 -11.99 -29.14 -40.74
N LEU A 15 -11.39 -27.96 -40.92
CA LEU A 15 -10.17 -27.54 -40.21
C LEU A 15 -10.14 -26.01 -40.12
N ALA A 16 -10.77 -25.45 -39.09
CA ALA A 16 -10.44 -24.15 -38.50
C ALA A 16 -11.47 -23.83 -37.41
N GLY A 17 -11.11 -24.13 -36.15
CA GLY A 17 -12.01 -23.84 -35.04
C GLY A 17 -11.48 -24.30 -33.68
N LEU A 18 -10.16 -24.49 -33.51
CA LEU A 18 -9.58 -24.33 -32.19
C LEU A 18 -9.66 -22.83 -31.90
N ALA A 19 -10.79 -22.40 -31.35
CA ALA A 19 -10.87 -21.13 -30.66
C ALA A 19 -9.69 -21.11 -29.69
N ALA A 20 -8.71 -20.26 -29.96
CA ALA A 20 -7.69 -19.94 -28.99
C ALA A 20 -8.46 -19.38 -27.79
N TRP A 21 -8.71 -20.23 -26.78
CA TRP A 21 -9.09 -19.72 -25.48
C TRP A 21 -8.03 -18.69 -25.11
N PRO A 22 -8.41 -17.47 -24.69
CA PRO A 22 -7.43 -16.53 -24.19
C PRO A 22 -6.64 -17.28 -23.12
N ALA A 23 -5.33 -17.41 -23.33
CA ALA A 23 -4.46 -17.98 -22.32
C ALA A 23 -4.76 -17.21 -21.03
N ALA A 24 -5.26 -17.91 -20.01
CA ALA A 24 -5.42 -17.31 -18.71
C ALA A 24 -4.06 -16.67 -18.35
N ALA A 25 -4.08 -15.39 -17.98
CA ALA A 25 -2.84 -14.72 -17.59
C ALA A 25 -2.12 -15.59 -16.55
N GLU A 26 -0.82 -15.79 -16.73
CA GLU A 26 -0.02 -16.59 -15.79
C GLU A 26 -0.23 -16.01 -14.38
N PRO A 27 -0.60 -16.83 -13.37
CA PRO A 27 -0.83 -16.34 -12.01
C PRO A 27 0.37 -15.53 -11.52
N THR A 28 0.10 -14.41 -10.83
CA THR A 28 1.17 -13.46 -10.45
C THR A 28 2.22 -14.12 -9.57
N LEU A 29 1.81 -15.02 -8.67
CA LEU A 29 2.71 -15.79 -7.82
C LEU A 29 3.75 -16.58 -8.62
N GLU A 30 3.31 -17.31 -9.65
CA GLU A 30 4.20 -18.12 -10.48
C GLU A 30 5.11 -17.26 -11.35
N THR A 31 4.58 -16.14 -11.85
CA THR A 31 5.37 -15.14 -12.58
C THR A 31 6.49 -14.58 -11.70
N VAL A 32 6.20 -14.21 -10.45
CA VAL A 32 7.19 -13.70 -9.48
C VAL A 32 8.24 -14.77 -9.17
N LYS A 33 7.83 -16.01 -8.89
CA LYS A 33 8.76 -17.14 -8.64
C LYS A 33 9.68 -17.42 -9.81
N LYS A 34 9.11 -17.54 -11.02
CA LYS A 34 9.85 -17.81 -12.26
C LYS A 34 10.81 -16.68 -12.61
N ARG A 35 10.39 -15.43 -12.42
CA ARG A 35 11.25 -14.26 -12.61
C ARG A 35 12.31 -14.12 -11.52
N GLY A 36 12.05 -14.67 -10.32
CA GLY A 36 12.94 -14.59 -9.17
C GLY A 36 13.02 -13.19 -8.56
N GLU A 37 12.06 -12.31 -8.84
CA GLU A 37 12.02 -10.94 -8.35
C GLU A 37 10.57 -10.40 -8.31
N LEU A 38 10.20 -9.79 -7.18
CA LEU A 38 8.97 -9.00 -7.03
C LEU A 38 9.14 -7.61 -7.63
N VAL A 39 8.21 -7.17 -8.47
CA VAL A 39 8.16 -5.79 -8.98
C VAL A 39 7.09 -5.01 -8.20
N CYS A 40 7.54 -4.12 -7.32
CA CYS A 40 6.68 -3.32 -6.44
C CYS A 40 6.57 -1.88 -6.92
N GLY A 41 5.35 -1.42 -7.18
CA GLY A 41 5.06 -0.01 -7.45
C GLY A 41 5.01 0.81 -6.17
N ALA A 42 5.79 1.89 -6.08
CA ALA A 42 5.92 2.70 -4.87
C ALA A 42 6.12 4.20 -5.20
N ASP A 43 6.19 5.10 -4.21
CA ASP A 43 6.28 6.55 -4.45
C ASP A 43 7.74 6.97 -4.68
N GLY A 44 8.62 6.58 -3.75
CA GLY A 44 10.05 6.89 -3.77
C GLY A 44 10.41 8.28 -3.25
N ARG A 45 9.43 9.14 -2.90
CA ARG A 45 9.66 10.52 -2.47
C ARG A 45 9.02 10.88 -1.13
N LEU A 46 8.33 9.94 -0.47
CA LEU A 46 7.60 10.16 0.77
C LEU A 46 8.28 9.47 1.96
N PRO A 47 9.07 10.19 2.78
CA PRO A 47 9.66 9.63 4.01
C PRO A 47 8.62 8.98 4.90
N GLY A 48 9.01 7.87 5.53
CA GLY A 48 8.13 7.05 6.38
C GLY A 48 7.35 5.98 5.64
N PHE A 49 6.97 6.20 4.38
CA PHE A 49 6.20 5.23 3.58
C PHE A 49 7.03 4.61 2.46
N SER A 50 7.52 5.45 1.55
CA SER A 50 8.34 5.02 0.43
C SER A 50 9.22 6.17 -0.05
N PHE A 51 10.51 6.07 0.28
CA PHE A 51 11.51 7.10 0.04
C PHE A 51 12.83 6.47 -0.41
N VAL A 52 13.48 7.07 -1.40
CA VAL A 52 14.85 6.76 -1.77
C VAL A 52 15.78 7.66 -0.98
N ASP A 53 16.58 7.07 -0.09
CA ASP A 53 17.51 7.81 0.75
C ASP A 53 18.78 8.28 0.00
N GLU A 54 19.66 8.98 0.71
CA GLU A 54 20.91 9.51 0.15
C GLU A 54 21.86 8.40 -0.35
N ARG A 55 21.70 7.17 0.16
CA ARG A 55 22.44 5.98 -0.29
C ARG A 55 21.78 5.29 -1.48
N LYS A 56 20.71 5.88 -2.02
CA LYS A 56 19.88 5.35 -3.10
C LYS A 56 19.15 4.06 -2.71
N GLU A 57 18.93 3.86 -1.41
CA GLU A 57 18.18 2.71 -0.91
C GLU A 57 16.72 3.09 -0.65
N TRP A 58 15.82 2.18 -0.99
CA TRP A 58 14.40 2.34 -0.68
C TRP A 58 14.17 2.10 0.82
N ARG A 59 13.42 2.99 1.47
CA ARG A 59 13.08 2.95 2.90
C ARG A 59 11.61 3.35 3.10
N GLY A 60 10.99 2.78 4.13
CA GLY A 60 9.64 3.14 4.58
C GLY A 60 8.74 1.93 4.82
N LEU A 61 7.56 2.17 5.39
CA LEU A 61 6.57 1.16 5.75
C LEU A 61 6.08 0.35 4.52
N ASP A 62 5.75 1.03 3.42
CA ASP A 62 5.31 0.38 2.18
C ASP A 62 6.45 -0.40 1.52
N VAL A 63 7.69 0.11 1.63
CA VAL A 63 8.89 -0.57 1.12
C VAL A 63 9.13 -1.87 1.88
N ASP A 64 9.02 -1.84 3.22
CA ASP A 64 9.23 -3.02 4.04
C ASP A 64 8.10 -4.05 3.86
N LEU A 65 6.87 -3.63 3.57
CA LEU A 65 5.83 -4.55 3.13
C LEU A 65 6.20 -5.25 1.80
N CYS A 66 6.72 -4.51 0.81
CA CYS A 66 7.19 -5.14 -0.43
C CYS A 66 8.36 -6.10 -0.21
N ARG A 67 9.29 -5.76 0.71
CA ARG A 67 10.36 -6.68 1.13
C ARG A 67 9.82 -7.92 1.85
N ALA A 68 8.78 -7.77 2.66
CA ALA A 68 8.12 -8.89 3.32
C ALA A 68 7.48 -9.84 2.29
N ILE A 69 6.81 -9.30 1.27
CA ILE A 69 6.24 -10.12 0.19
C ILE A 69 7.35 -10.88 -0.55
N ALA A 70 8.48 -10.22 -0.86
CA ALA A 70 9.62 -10.88 -1.48
C ALA A 70 10.22 -11.99 -0.58
N ALA A 71 10.34 -11.75 0.73
CA ALA A 71 10.79 -12.74 1.69
C ALA A 71 9.84 -13.94 1.79
N ALA A 72 8.54 -13.70 1.77
CA ALA A 72 7.51 -14.76 1.80
C ALA A 72 7.53 -15.63 0.55
N VAL A 73 7.65 -15.01 -0.62
CA VAL A 73 7.52 -15.69 -1.92
C VAL A 73 8.83 -16.30 -2.41
N LEU A 74 9.95 -15.61 -2.17
CA LEU A 74 11.26 -15.93 -2.75
C LEU A 74 12.31 -16.30 -1.70
N GLY A 75 11.96 -16.24 -0.41
CA GLY A 75 12.89 -16.51 0.69
C GLY A 75 13.96 -15.42 0.89
N ASP A 76 13.94 -14.33 0.13
CA ASP A 76 14.93 -13.24 0.21
C ASP A 76 14.26 -11.87 0.03
N ALA A 77 14.26 -11.07 1.10
CA ALA A 77 13.70 -9.73 1.16
C ALA A 77 14.34 -8.74 0.18
N ARG A 78 15.51 -9.06 -0.37
CA ARG A 78 16.24 -8.21 -1.34
C ARG A 78 15.80 -8.46 -2.78
N LYS A 79 15.02 -9.52 -3.05
CA LYS A 79 14.51 -9.87 -4.38
C LYS A 79 13.30 -9.02 -4.75
N VAL A 80 13.47 -7.71 -4.68
CA VAL A 80 12.44 -6.72 -5.00
C VAL A 80 13.02 -5.60 -5.85
N LYS A 81 12.35 -5.33 -6.97
CA LYS A 81 12.55 -4.16 -7.81
C LYS A 81 11.45 -3.16 -7.54
N PHE A 82 11.84 -1.93 -7.22
CA PHE A 82 10.90 -0.83 -7.03
C PHE A 82 10.72 -0.02 -8.31
N VAL A 83 9.46 0.29 -8.63
CA VAL A 83 9.09 1.16 -9.75
C VAL A 83 8.46 2.43 -9.16
N PRO A 84 9.10 3.61 -9.31
CA PRO A 84 8.54 4.86 -8.84
C PRO A 84 7.33 5.28 -9.69
N LEU A 85 6.17 5.43 -9.06
CA LEU A 85 4.92 5.74 -9.74
C LEU A 85 4.34 7.07 -9.24
N SER A 86 3.95 7.94 -10.16
CA SER A 86 3.15 9.11 -9.83
C SER A 86 1.71 8.73 -9.45
N THR A 87 1.01 9.66 -8.81
CA THR A 87 -0.41 9.53 -8.46
C THR A 87 -1.28 9.18 -9.68
N ALA A 88 -0.96 9.72 -10.86
CA ALA A 88 -1.72 9.53 -12.10
C ALA A 88 -1.36 8.23 -12.86
N GLN A 89 -0.23 7.60 -12.54
CA GLN A 89 0.25 6.39 -13.22
C GLN A 89 -0.05 5.12 -12.42
N ARG A 90 -0.09 5.21 -11.09
CA ARG A 90 -0.03 4.04 -10.19
C ARG A 90 -1.00 2.90 -10.49
N PHE A 91 -2.26 3.22 -10.81
CA PHE A 91 -3.27 2.20 -11.06
C PHE A 91 -3.12 1.60 -12.46
N ARG A 92 -2.84 2.41 -13.48
CA ARG A 92 -2.58 1.93 -14.84
C ARG A 92 -1.39 0.98 -14.90
N ALA A 93 -0.31 1.30 -14.18
CA ALA A 93 0.87 0.43 -14.10
C ALA A 93 0.53 -0.94 -13.48
N LEU A 94 -0.29 -0.97 -12.41
CA LEU A 94 -0.73 -2.21 -11.79
C LEU A 94 -1.68 -3.01 -12.72
N GLU A 95 -2.64 -2.34 -13.34
CA GLU A 95 -3.60 -2.93 -14.29
C GLU A 95 -2.90 -3.51 -15.53
N ALA A 96 -1.87 -2.83 -16.02
CA ALA A 96 -1.07 -3.26 -17.17
C ALA A 96 -0.08 -4.40 -16.84
N GLY A 97 0.08 -4.77 -15.57
CA GLY A 97 1.04 -5.78 -15.16
C GLY A 97 2.49 -5.30 -15.13
N GLU A 98 2.73 -3.99 -15.18
CA GLU A 98 4.08 -3.40 -15.04
C GLU A 98 4.64 -3.60 -13.63
N VAL A 99 3.74 -3.71 -12.63
CA VAL A 99 4.05 -4.05 -11.25
C VAL A 99 3.14 -5.19 -10.77
N ASP A 100 3.63 -6.02 -9.86
CA ASP A 100 2.87 -7.13 -9.28
C ASP A 100 1.97 -6.66 -8.12
N VAL A 101 2.42 -5.63 -7.41
CA VAL A 101 1.75 -5.04 -6.25
C VAL A 101 2.02 -3.54 -6.23
N LEU A 102 1.03 -2.76 -5.79
CA LEU A 102 1.16 -1.33 -5.54
C LEU A 102 1.12 -1.07 -4.03
N ALA A 103 2.27 -0.76 -3.42
CA ALA A 103 2.38 -0.33 -2.02
C ALA A 103 2.84 1.14 -2.01
N ARG A 104 1.87 2.07 -1.94
CA ARG A 104 2.09 3.49 -2.22
C ARG A 104 1.07 4.40 -1.54
N ASN A 105 1.01 4.42 -0.21
CA ASN A 105 0.16 5.29 0.62
C ASN A 105 -1.22 5.59 -0.03
N THR A 106 -1.93 4.55 -0.47
CA THR A 106 -3.11 4.68 -1.32
C THR A 106 -4.36 4.31 -0.55
N THR A 107 -5.29 5.25 -0.44
CA THR A 107 -6.58 5.04 0.23
C THR A 107 -7.42 3.93 -0.39
N VAL A 108 -7.98 3.07 0.45
CA VAL A 108 -9.04 2.13 0.11
C VAL A 108 -10.36 2.88 -0.01
N THR A 109 -10.97 2.85 -1.18
CA THR A 109 -12.29 3.44 -1.42
C THR A 109 -13.16 2.51 -2.26
N LEU A 110 -14.49 2.61 -2.12
CA LEU A 110 -15.43 1.85 -2.94
C LEU A 110 -15.16 2.02 -4.44
N GLN A 111 -14.93 3.26 -4.89
CA GLN A 111 -14.67 3.57 -6.30
C GLN A 111 -13.38 2.93 -6.82
N ARG A 112 -12.34 2.81 -5.99
CA ARG A 112 -11.09 2.14 -6.37
C ARG A 112 -11.27 0.62 -6.42
N SER A 113 -11.97 0.05 -5.45
CA SER A 113 -12.16 -1.40 -5.35
C SER A 113 -13.17 -1.97 -6.36
N VAL A 114 -14.13 -1.16 -6.81
CA VAL A 114 -15.18 -1.61 -7.76
C VAL A 114 -14.98 -1.04 -9.16
N GLY A 115 -14.40 0.16 -9.29
CA GLY A 115 -14.29 0.88 -10.56
C GLY A 115 -12.99 0.66 -11.33
N ALA A 116 -11.96 0.09 -10.70
CA ALA A 116 -10.69 -0.25 -11.33
C ALA A 116 -10.47 -1.77 -11.27
N LYS A 117 -9.65 -2.33 -12.16
CA LYS A 117 -9.34 -3.77 -12.18
C LYS A 117 -8.34 -4.16 -11.08
N ILE A 118 -8.51 -3.58 -9.90
CA ILE A 118 -7.62 -3.69 -8.75
C ILE A 118 -8.44 -3.87 -7.48
N THR A 119 -7.84 -4.53 -6.49
CA THR A 119 -8.41 -4.71 -5.16
C THR A 119 -7.32 -4.54 -4.11
N TYR A 120 -7.71 -4.17 -2.90
CA TYR A 120 -6.78 -3.97 -1.80
C TYR A 120 -6.61 -5.27 -1.01
N ALA A 121 -5.39 -5.55 -0.56
CA ALA A 121 -5.11 -6.77 0.19
C ALA A 121 -5.42 -6.61 1.68
N ALA A 122 -4.99 -5.49 2.27
CA ALA A 122 -5.23 -5.13 3.66
C ALA A 122 -5.11 -3.61 3.84
N VAL A 123 -5.43 -3.10 5.03
CA VAL A 123 -5.10 -1.72 5.43
C VAL A 123 -3.82 -1.77 6.25
N ASN A 124 -2.71 -1.27 5.71
CA ASN A 124 -1.40 -1.28 6.38
C ASN A 124 -1.10 0.00 7.16
N TYR A 125 -1.93 1.03 6.99
CA TYR A 125 -1.85 2.28 7.75
C TYR A 125 -3.19 3.03 7.72
N PHE A 126 -3.70 3.46 8.87
CA PHE A 126 -4.85 4.34 9.00
C PHE A 126 -4.41 5.79 9.14
N ASP A 127 -4.87 6.64 8.23
CA ASP A 127 -4.62 8.08 8.24
C ASP A 127 -5.94 8.85 8.06
N GLY A 128 -5.83 10.17 7.94
CA GLY A 128 -6.89 11.04 7.48
C GLY A 128 -6.34 12.34 6.90
N GLN A 129 -7.13 12.95 6.02
CA GLN A 129 -6.76 14.22 5.39
C GLN A 129 -6.75 15.35 6.41
N ALA A 130 -5.65 16.09 6.43
CA ALA A 130 -5.48 17.31 7.21
C ALA A 130 -4.99 18.48 6.32
N PHE A 131 -4.65 19.60 6.95
CA PHE A 131 -4.19 20.81 6.28
C PHE A 131 -2.94 21.35 6.95
N LEU A 132 -1.97 21.78 6.16
CA LEU A 132 -0.72 22.39 6.59
C LEU A 132 -0.78 23.89 6.33
N VAL A 133 -0.40 24.69 7.33
CA VAL A 133 -0.37 26.15 7.25
C VAL A 133 0.93 26.69 7.84
N ALA A 134 1.33 27.90 7.43
CA ALA A 134 2.43 28.61 8.07
C ALA A 134 2.00 29.21 9.42
N ASN A 135 2.83 29.05 10.46
CA ASN A 135 2.54 29.48 11.83
C ASN A 135 2.28 31.00 11.91
N LYS A 136 2.99 31.78 11.09
CA LYS A 136 2.83 33.25 11.00
C LYS A 136 1.42 33.72 10.60
N LEU A 137 0.60 32.84 10.02
CA LEU A 137 -0.78 33.16 9.64
C LEU A 137 -1.74 33.12 10.84
N GLY A 138 -1.32 32.55 11.98
CA GLY A 138 -2.17 32.45 13.17
C GLY A 138 -3.41 31.57 13.01
N VAL A 139 -3.49 30.78 11.93
CA VAL A 139 -4.62 29.89 11.66
C VAL A 139 -4.58 28.70 12.62
N LYS A 140 -5.65 28.54 13.40
CA LYS A 140 -5.82 27.41 14.35
C LYS A 140 -6.97 26.48 13.99
N LEU A 141 -7.90 26.95 13.16
CA LEU A 141 -9.10 26.22 12.77
C LEU A 141 -9.20 26.19 11.25
N LEU A 142 -9.56 25.03 10.70
CA LEU A 142 -9.76 24.88 9.26
C LEU A 142 -10.85 25.82 8.70
N THR A 143 -11.87 26.16 9.50
CA THR A 143 -12.92 27.10 9.10
C THR A 143 -12.41 28.51 8.84
N SER A 144 -11.24 28.88 9.38
CA SER A 144 -10.58 30.17 9.11
C SER A 144 -9.98 30.25 7.70
N LEU A 145 -9.94 29.16 6.94
CA LEU A 145 -9.44 29.14 5.56
C LEU A 145 -10.50 29.50 4.51
N GLY A 146 -11.64 30.09 4.89
CA GLY A 146 -12.64 30.57 3.94
C GLY A 146 -12.05 31.58 2.94
N GLY A 147 -12.17 31.30 1.65
CA GLY A 147 -11.59 32.10 0.56
C GLY A 147 -10.11 31.84 0.28
N ALA A 148 -9.47 30.95 1.02
CA ALA A 148 -8.04 30.68 0.88
C ALA A 148 -7.69 29.89 -0.39
N THR A 149 -6.46 30.08 -0.88
CA THR A 149 -5.84 29.18 -1.85
C THR A 149 -5.32 27.94 -1.15
N VAL A 150 -5.74 26.76 -1.62
CA VAL A 150 -5.32 25.48 -1.04
C VAL A 150 -4.67 24.60 -2.11
N CYS A 151 -3.39 24.32 -1.91
CA CYS A 151 -2.58 23.43 -2.73
C CYS A 151 -2.96 21.96 -2.47
N PHE A 152 -3.19 21.19 -3.53
CA PHE A 152 -3.46 19.75 -3.44
C PHE A 152 -2.89 19.00 -4.66
N THR A 153 -2.71 17.68 -4.53
CA THR A 153 -2.32 16.83 -5.65
C THR A 153 -3.55 16.27 -6.36
N ARG A 154 -3.62 16.41 -7.70
CA ARG A 154 -4.72 15.90 -8.53
C ARG A 154 -4.83 14.38 -8.46
N ASN A 155 -6.01 13.84 -8.78
CA ASN A 155 -6.27 12.38 -8.79
C ASN A 155 -6.10 11.73 -7.40
N THR A 156 -6.45 12.47 -6.35
CA THR A 156 -6.45 12.00 -4.97
C THR A 156 -7.84 12.12 -4.35
N THR A 157 -8.10 11.34 -3.30
CA THR A 157 -9.30 11.47 -2.45
C THR A 157 -9.40 12.86 -1.84
N HIS A 158 -8.24 13.45 -1.52
CA HIS A 158 -8.09 14.77 -0.92
C HIS A 158 -8.82 15.89 -1.67
N GLU A 159 -8.82 15.85 -3.00
CA GLU A 159 -9.50 16.85 -3.84
C GLU A 159 -11.00 16.86 -3.57
N THR A 160 -11.64 15.70 -3.67
CA THR A 160 -13.09 15.55 -3.47
C THR A 160 -13.49 15.86 -2.03
N HIS A 161 -12.74 15.34 -1.05
CA HIS A 161 -13.02 15.58 0.37
C HIS A 161 -12.86 17.06 0.74
N MET A 162 -11.80 17.72 0.30
CA MET A 162 -11.58 19.15 0.52
C MET A 162 -12.75 19.98 -0.04
N VAL A 163 -13.08 19.80 -1.34
CA VAL A 163 -14.15 20.56 -1.99
C VAL A 163 -15.49 20.35 -1.29
N ASN A 164 -15.83 19.10 -0.94
CA ASN A 164 -17.07 18.79 -0.26
C ASN A 164 -17.13 19.37 1.15
N TRP A 165 -16.03 19.33 1.90
CA TRP A 165 -15.97 19.84 3.27
C TRP A 165 -16.20 21.35 3.34
N PHE A 166 -15.56 22.11 2.43
CA PHE A 166 -15.73 23.57 2.33
C PHE A 166 -17.14 23.92 1.85
N ARG A 167 -17.65 23.23 0.82
CA ARG A 167 -19.02 23.44 0.31
C ARG A 167 -20.07 23.20 1.37
N ALA A 168 -19.98 22.10 2.12
CA ALA A 168 -20.93 21.75 3.17
C ALA A 168 -21.00 22.82 4.30
N ARG A 169 -19.96 23.64 4.44
CA ARG A 169 -19.86 24.73 5.43
C ARG A 169 -20.09 26.11 4.84
N LYS A 170 -20.47 26.19 3.55
CA LYS A 170 -20.66 27.45 2.81
C LYS A 170 -19.42 28.36 2.86
N LEU A 171 -18.23 27.74 2.88
CA LEU A 171 -16.95 28.45 2.82
C LEU A 171 -16.44 28.47 1.37
N SER A 172 -16.03 29.65 0.88
CA SER A 172 -15.34 29.77 -0.40
C SER A 172 -13.99 29.04 -0.35
N LEU A 173 -13.53 28.53 -1.48
CA LEU A 173 -12.28 27.79 -1.63
C LEU A 173 -11.68 28.10 -3.01
N VAL A 174 -10.37 28.36 -3.07
CA VAL A 174 -9.63 28.46 -4.33
C VAL A 174 -8.67 27.25 -4.43
N PRO A 175 -9.11 26.13 -5.01
CA PRO A 175 -8.28 24.93 -5.08
C PRO A 175 -7.18 25.07 -6.15
N VAL A 176 -5.93 24.78 -5.79
CA VAL A 176 -4.77 24.85 -6.69
C VAL A 176 -4.16 23.46 -6.85
N GLY A 177 -4.43 22.83 -8.00
CA GLY A 177 -4.03 21.45 -8.27
C GLY A 177 -2.62 21.34 -8.86
N PHE A 178 -1.90 20.30 -8.45
CA PHE A 178 -0.58 19.92 -8.96
C PHE A 178 -0.55 18.43 -9.34
N ASP A 179 0.34 18.07 -10.27
CA ASP A 179 0.42 16.69 -10.77
C ASP A 179 1.25 15.77 -9.87
N THR A 180 2.12 16.35 -9.03
CA THR A 180 2.97 15.61 -8.09
C THR A 180 2.91 16.23 -6.68
N GLN A 181 3.18 15.41 -5.67
CA GLN A 181 3.24 15.87 -4.28
C GLN A 181 4.39 16.88 -4.06
N ASP A 182 5.56 16.62 -4.64
CA ASP A 182 6.70 17.54 -4.51
C ASP A 182 6.40 18.91 -5.13
N ALA A 183 5.82 18.97 -6.34
CA ALA A 183 5.45 20.25 -6.96
C ALA A 183 4.38 21.01 -6.13
N MET A 184 3.44 20.28 -5.52
CA MET A 184 2.45 20.84 -4.61
C MET A 184 3.11 21.46 -3.37
N PHE A 185 4.01 20.72 -2.71
CA PHE A 185 4.73 21.21 -1.53
C PHE A 185 5.65 22.37 -1.88
N ASP A 186 6.41 22.29 -2.97
CA ASP A 186 7.31 23.37 -3.38
C ASP A 186 6.55 24.67 -3.64
N ALA A 187 5.38 24.59 -4.29
CA ALA A 187 4.50 25.75 -4.46
C ALA A 187 3.97 26.29 -3.12
N PHE A 188 3.56 25.42 -2.21
CA PHE A 188 3.08 25.81 -0.88
C PHE A 188 4.19 26.50 -0.05
N PHE A 189 5.38 25.91 0.02
CA PHE A 189 6.51 26.47 0.75
C PHE A 189 7.04 27.76 0.10
N ALA A 190 6.86 27.93 -1.21
CA ALA A 190 7.06 29.20 -1.92
C ALA A 190 5.93 30.23 -1.71
N SER A 191 5.00 29.98 -0.77
CA SER A 191 3.87 30.86 -0.43
C SER A 191 2.88 31.11 -1.58
N ARG A 192 2.78 30.22 -2.58
CA ARG A 192 1.76 30.32 -3.65
C ARG A 192 0.36 29.94 -3.17
N CYS A 193 0.27 29.15 -2.11
CA CYS A 193 -0.99 28.77 -1.46
C CYS A 193 -0.94 29.16 0.02
N VAL A 194 -2.11 29.51 0.57
CA VAL A 194 -2.28 29.78 2.02
C VAL A 194 -2.19 28.47 2.82
N ALA A 195 -2.68 27.37 2.26
CA ALA A 195 -2.59 26.04 2.86
C ALA A 195 -2.23 24.96 1.84
N ALA A 196 -1.74 23.83 2.32
CA ALA A 196 -1.63 22.57 1.57
C ALA A 196 -2.47 21.49 2.24
N THR A 197 -2.98 20.53 1.47
CA THR A 197 -3.74 19.39 2.04
C THR A 197 -3.28 18.05 1.48
N GLN A 198 -3.14 17.07 2.37
CA GLN A 198 -2.80 15.66 2.15
C GLN A 198 -3.18 14.87 3.43
N ASP A 199 -2.95 13.55 3.39
CA ASP A 199 -2.79 12.69 4.57
C ASP A 199 -1.94 13.39 5.64
N SER A 200 -2.39 13.34 6.89
CA SER A 200 -1.75 14.08 8.00
C SER A 200 -0.28 13.71 8.17
N THR A 201 0.05 12.44 7.96
CA THR A 201 1.43 11.95 8.04
C THR A 201 2.30 12.44 6.90
N ALA A 202 1.77 12.54 5.68
CA ALA A 202 2.50 13.05 4.54
C ALA A 202 2.80 14.54 4.70
N LEU A 203 1.89 15.31 5.30
CA LEU A 203 2.13 16.71 5.68
C LEU A 203 3.26 16.80 6.72
N ALA A 204 3.21 16.00 7.78
CA ALA A 204 4.26 15.97 8.80
C ALA A 204 5.63 15.59 8.19
N ALA A 205 5.66 14.58 7.32
CA ALA A 205 6.86 14.16 6.62
C ALA A 205 7.44 15.24 5.71
N ALA A 206 6.59 15.99 4.99
CA ALA A 206 7.03 17.08 4.14
C ALA A 206 7.68 18.23 4.95
N VAL A 207 7.13 18.53 6.13
CA VAL A 207 7.65 19.55 7.05
C VAL A 207 9.01 19.13 7.62
N VAL A 208 9.12 17.90 8.11
CA VAL A 208 10.38 17.37 8.67
C VAL A 208 11.47 17.30 7.60
N ARG A 209 11.15 16.73 6.42
CA ARG A 209 12.09 16.60 5.29
C ARG A 209 12.68 17.95 4.84
N ARG A 210 11.91 19.03 4.95
CA ARG A 210 12.33 20.37 4.53
C ARG A 210 12.93 21.21 5.67
N GLY A 211 13.06 20.65 6.88
CA GLY A 211 13.59 21.38 8.04
C GLY A 211 12.69 22.53 8.49
N LYS A 212 11.36 22.40 8.32
CA LYS A 212 10.37 23.47 8.49
C LYS A 212 9.45 23.31 9.70
N ALA A 213 9.78 22.41 10.62
CA ALA A 213 8.95 22.07 11.78
C ALA A 213 8.64 23.25 12.72
N ALA A 214 9.52 24.26 12.79
CA ALA A 214 9.29 25.45 13.60
C ALA A 214 8.34 26.47 12.93
N ASP A 215 8.23 26.43 11.60
CA ASP A 215 7.59 27.47 10.80
C ASP A 215 6.16 27.10 10.36
N TYR A 216 5.81 25.81 10.40
CA TYR A 216 4.54 25.29 9.88
C TYR A 216 3.90 24.29 10.83
N THR A 217 2.57 24.25 10.82
CA THR A 217 1.76 23.35 11.66
C THR A 217 0.74 22.62 10.82
N VAL A 218 0.64 21.31 11.03
CA VAL A 218 -0.50 20.50 10.58
C VAL A 218 -1.67 20.79 11.51
N LEU A 219 -2.76 21.30 10.96
CA LEU A 219 -3.98 21.57 11.72
C LEU A 219 -4.55 20.26 12.28
N PRO A 220 -5.10 20.26 13.51
CA PRO A 220 -5.58 19.05 14.16
C PRO A 220 -6.87 18.50 13.56
N GLN A 221 -7.60 19.29 12.75
CA GLN A 221 -8.83 18.84 12.12
C GLN A 221 -8.55 17.87 10.97
N VAL A 222 -8.95 16.61 11.17
CA VAL A 222 -8.98 15.57 10.14
C VAL A 222 -10.37 15.54 9.50
N ILE A 223 -10.44 15.60 8.17
CA ILE A 223 -11.71 15.76 7.44
C ILE A 223 -12.20 14.53 6.68
N SER A 224 -11.37 13.48 6.61
CA SER A 224 -11.69 12.23 5.90
C SER A 224 -11.11 11.03 6.63
N LYS A 225 -11.57 9.84 6.23
CA LYS A 225 -10.96 8.57 6.60
C LYS A 225 -10.07 8.13 5.44
N GLU A 226 -8.79 7.96 5.69
CA GLU A 226 -7.83 7.53 4.66
C GLU A 226 -7.15 6.20 5.08
N PRO A 227 -7.88 5.06 5.08
CA PRO A 227 -7.24 3.76 5.27
C PRO A 227 -6.36 3.43 4.06
N LEU A 228 -5.06 3.36 4.25
CA LEU A 228 -4.07 3.11 3.21
C LEU A 228 -3.78 1.61 3.12
N GLY A 229 -3.59 1.10 1.90
CA GLY A 229 -3.33 -0.32 1.71
C GLY A 229 -2.57 -0.64 0.43
N PRO A 230 -1.92 -1.82 0.36
CA PRO A 230 -1.41 -2.38 -0.88
C PRO A 230 -2.56 -2.81 -1.81
N PHE A 231 -2.39 -2.58 -3.11
CA PHE A 231 -3.32 -3.04 -4.14
C PHE A 231 -2.68 -4.09 -5.05
N VAL A 232 -3.50 -5.03 -5.49
CA VAL A 232 -3.20 -6.04 -6.51
C VAL A 232 -4.27 -6.00 -7.60
N ARG A 233 -4.07 -6.72 -8.72
CA ARG A 233 -5.11 -6.88 -9.75
C ARG A 233 -6.27 -7.75 -9.23
N THR A 234 -7.48 -7.47 -9.68
CA THR A 234 -8.64 -8.36 -9.48
C THR A 234 -8.52 -9.63 -10.33
N GLY A 235 -9.12 -10.74 -9.90
CA GLY A 235 -9.09 -12.02 -10.62
C GLY A 235 -7.81 -12.83 -10.42
N ASP A 236 -7.03 -12.50 -9.39
CA ASP A 236 -5.87 -13.26 -8.91
C ASP A 236 -5.94 -13.38 -7.39
N GLU A 237 -6.91 -14.17 -6.92
CA GLU A 237 -7.20 -14.35 -5.49
C GLU A 237 -6.03 -14.99 -4.75
N ALA A 238 -5.30 -15.90 -5.39
CA ALA A 238 -4.11 -16.51 -4.80
C ALA A 238 -3.04 -15.45 -4.48
N TRP A 239 -2.76 -14.53 -5.41
CA TRP A 239 -1.84 -13.43 -5.17
C TRP A 239 -2.36 -12.44 -4.12
N LEU A 240 -3.67 -12.15 -4.13
CA LEU A 240 -4.32 -11.32 -3.11
C LEU A 240 -4.10 -11.89 -1.70
N GLU A 241 -4.31 -13.19 -1.50
CA GLU A 241 -4.10 -13.83 -0.21
C GLU A 241 -2.63 -13.80 0.21
N VAL A 242 -1.67 -14.03 -0.69
CA VAL A 242 -0.25 -13.90 -0.38
C VAL A 242 0.09 -12.50 0.17
N VAL A 243 -0.35 -11.45 -0.50
CA VAL A 243 -0.08 -10.06 -0.08
C VAL A 243 -0.79 -9.74 1.25
N ARG A 244 -2.04 -10.18 1.40
CA ARG A 244 -2.84 -9.98 2.62
C ARG A 244 -2.20 -10.65 3.83
N TRP A 245 -1.92 -11.95 3.73
CA TRP A 245 -1.36 -12.73 4.82
C TRP A 245 0.08 -12.36 5.13
N THR A 246 0.83 -11.81 4.17
CA THR A 246 2.12 -11.16 4.45
C THR A 246 1.97 -10.04 5.47
N HIS A 247 1.01 -9.12 5.26
CA HIS A 247 0.79 -8.04 6.21
C HIS A 247 0.31 -8.56 7.58
N TYR A 248 -0.61 -9.52 7.59
CA TYR A 248 -1.10 -10.11 8.83
C TYR A 248 -0.04 -10.92 9.58
N ALA A 249 0.93 -11.55 8.90
CA ALA A 249 2.09 -12.17 9.55
C ALA A 249 2.95 -11.17 10.31
N MET A 250 3.16 -9.98 9.74
CA MET A 250 3.89 -8.92 10.42
C MET A 250 3.17 -8.45 11.67
N LEU A 251 1.83 -8.36 11.64
CA LEU A 251 1.01 -7.99 12.80
C LEU A 251 0.93 -9.11 13.85
N GLU A 252 0.74 -10.35 13.42
CA GLU A 252 0.67 -11.52 14.31
C GLU A 252 1.97 -11.74 15.07
N ALA A 253 3.11 -11.53 14.39
CA ALA A 253 4.43 -11.56 15.00
C ALA A 253 4.59 -10.44 16.05
N GLU A 254 4.08 -9.23 15.77
CA GLU A 254 4.10 -8.14 16.74
C GLU A 254 3.23 -8.45 17.96
N GLU A 255 2.02 -8.98 17.76
CA GLU A 255 1.11 -9.34 18.85
C GLU A 255 1.68 -10.41 19.78
N ARG A 256 2.58 -11.25 19.27
CA ARG A 256 3.27 -12.32 20.03
C ARG A 256 4.66 -11.94 20.50
N ASP A 257 5.05 -10.67 20.40
CA ASP A 257 6.39 -10.18 20.76
C ASP A 257 7.53 -10.93 20.02
N ILE A 258 7.25 -11.44 18.81
CA ILE A 258 8.22 -12.07 17.93
C ILE A 258 8.84 -11.00 17.05
N THR A 259 10.14 -10.82 17.20
CA THR A 259 10.96 -9.82 16.51
C THR A 259 11.97 -10.52 15.61
N ARG A 260 12.62 -9.75 14.74
CA ARG A 260 13.76 -10.26 13.96
C ARG A 260 14.92 -10.81 14.82
N PHE A 261 14.99 -10.42 16.09
CA PHE A 261 16.09 -10.75 17.00
C PHE A 261 15.85 -12.05 17.77
N ASN A 262 14.61 -12.40 18.09
CA ASN A 262 14.26 -13.62 18.83
C ASN A 262 13.58 -14.71 17.98
N VAL A 263 13.22 -14.44 16.72
CA VAL A 263 12.47 -15.41 15.87
C VAL A 263 13.11 -16.80 15.78
N ASP A 264 14.45 -16.91 15.79
CA ASP A 264 15.15 -18.20 15.76
C ASP A 264 14.91 -19.00 17.05
N GLN A 265 14.85 -18.31 18.19
CA GLN A 265 14.52 -18.90 19.49
C GLN A 265 13.04 -19.30 19.54
N GLU A 266 12.16 -18.45 19.02
CA GLU A 266 10.70 -18.67 19.02
C GLU A 266 10.27 -19.88 18.18
N ARG A 267 11.10 -20.35 17.22
CA ARG A 267 10.87 -21.64 16.55
C ARG A 267 10.86 -22.84 17.52
N ARG A 268 11.37 -22.68 18.74
CA ARG A 268 11.34 -23.70 19.79
C ARG A 268 10.18 -23.54 20.77
N SER A 269 9.34 -22.52 20.58
CA SER A 269 8.18 -22.26 21.43
C SER A 269 7.25 -23.49 21.47
N THR A 270 6.61 -23.71 22.61
CA THR A 270 5.56 -24.72 22.77
C THR A 270 4.17 -24.18 22.46
N ASP A 271 4.03 -22.86 22.27
CA ASP A 271 2.77 -22.22 21.89
C ASP A 271 2.33 -22.67 20.49
N ALA A 272 1.09 -23.12 20.35
CA ALA A 272 0.58 -23.68 19.10
C ALA A 272 0.50 -22.64 17.97
N GLU A 273 0.11 -21.41 18.29
CA GLU A 273 -0.04 -20.32 17.31
C GLU A 273 1.33 -19.83 16.86
N VAL A 274 2.31 -19.69 17.76
CA VAL A 274 3.69 -19.36 17.40
C VAL A 274 4.28 -20.42 16.46
N ARG A 275 4.02 -21.70 16.76
CA ARG A 275 4.50 -22.81 15.92
C ARG A 275 3.83 -22.85 14.54
N LEU A 276 2.55 -22.47 14.44
CA LEU A 276 1.84 -22.33 13.16
C LEU A 276 2.39 -21.15 12.35
N LEU A 277 2.55 -19.98 12.98
CA LEU A 277 3.12 -18.78 12.36
C LEU A 277 4.53 -19.03 11.83
N LEU A 278 5.41 -19.68 12.59
CA LEU A 278 6.82 -19.86 12.23
C LEU A 278 7.11 -21.13 11.42
N GLY A 279 6.07 -21.75 10.85
CA GLY A 279 6.21 -22.91 9.96
C GLY A 279 6.68 -24.20 10.63
N VAL A 280 6.68 -24.25 11.96
CA VAL A 280 7.05 -25.46 12.74
C VAL A 280 5.94 -26.50 12.61
N VAL A 281 4.67 -26.05 12.64
CA VAL A 281 3.52 -26.83 12.19
C VAL A 281 3.27 -26.46 10.74
N ARG A 282 3.29 -27.47 9.87
CA ARG A 282 3.19 -27.30 8.41
C ARG A 282 1.74 -27.19 7.95
N GLY A 283 1.50 -26.48 6.85
CA GLY A 283 0.20 -26.40 6.17
C GLY A 283 -0.13 -25.01 5.65
N ASN A 284 0.14 -23.97 6.45
CA ASN A 284 -0.20 -22.58 6.11
C ASN A 284 0.56 -22.09 4.86
N GLY A 285 1.84 -22.45 4.71
CA GLY A 285 2.61 -22.11 3.50
C GLY A 285 1.98 -22.75 2.27
N LYS A 286 1.72 -24.07 2.33
CA LYS A 286 1.08 -24.81 1.23
C LYS A 286 -0.27 -24.24 0.83
N ALA A 287 -1.10 -23.81 1.79
CA ALA A 287 -2.40 -23.19 1.52
C ALA A 287 -2.27 -21.87 0.72
N LEU A 288 -1.18 -21.13 0.92
CA LEU A 288 -0.84 -19.92 0.17
C LEU A 288 -0.01 -20.20 -1.11
N GLY A 289 0.32 -21.46 -1.40
CA GLY A 289 1.23 -21.82 -2.49
C GLY A 289 2.70 -21.44 -2.21
N LEU A 290 3.10 -21.30 -0.95
CA LEU A 290 4.43 -20.92 -0.49
C LEU A 290 5.11 -22.06 0.31
N ASP A 291 6.38 -21.88 0.63
CA ASP A 291 7.05 -22.69 1.65
C ASP A 291 6.49 -22.39 3.05
N ASP A 292 6.47 -23.38 3.94
CA ASP A 292 5.94 -23.20 5.32
C ASP A 292 6.75 -22.18 6.14
N ASP A 293 8.02 -21.93 5.78
CA ASP A 293 8.89 -20.96 6.44
C ASP A 293 8.61 -19.50 5.99
N TRP A 294 7.58 -19.23 5.17
CA TRP A 294 7.31 -17.91 4.59
C TRP A 294 7.23 -16.78 5.63
N ALA A 295 6.47 -16.97 6.71
CA ALA A 295 6.30 -15.96 7.76
C ALA A 295 7.54 -15.82 8.65
N TYR A 296 8.24 -16.93 8.92
CA TYR A 296 9.57 -16.89 9.54
C TYR A 296 10.54 -16.04 8.70
N ASN A 297 10.57 -16.21 7.38
CA ASN A 297 11.43 -15.45 6.48
C ASN A 297 11.11 -13.95 6.51
N ILE A 298 9.82 -13.57 6.57
CA ILE A 298 9.39 -12.18 6.76
C ILE A 298 10.02 -11.61 8.04
N VAL A 299 9.73 -12.22 9.19
CA VAL A 299 10.12 -11.68 10.50
C VAL A 299 11.65 -11.65 10.61
N LYS A 300 12.34 -12.69 10.15
CA LYS A 300 13.80 -12.76 10.20
C LYS A 300 14.49 -11.64 9.45
N GLN A 301 13.98 -11.31 8.26
CA GLN A 301 14.66 -10.41 7.33
C GLN A 301 14.19 -8.95 7.45
N VAL A 302 12.90 -8.73 7.74
CA VAL A 302 12.25 -7.42 7.77
C VAL A 302 11.89 -6.98 9.20
N GLY A 303 11.52 -7.94 10.05
CA GLY A 303 10.92 -7.70 11.37
C GLY A 303 9.39 -7.73 11.33
N ASN A 304 8.78 -7.60 12.51
CA ASN A 304 7.34 -7.48 12.65
C ASN A 304 6.82 -6.08 12.27
N TYR A 305 5.50 -5.86 12.32
CA TYR A 305 4.90 -4.57 11.94
C TYR A 305 5.38 -3.43 12.85
N GLY A 306 5.39 -3.63 14.16
CA GLY A 306 5.89 -2.65 15.14
C GLY A 306 7.34 -2.23 14.86
N GLU A 307 8.23 -3.17 14.56
CA GLU A 307 9.63 -2.87 14.20
C GLU A 307 9.74 -2.02 12.92
N SER A 308 8.88 -2.30 11.93
CA SER A 308 8.81 -1.51 10.69
C SER A 308 8.27 -0.11 10.96
N PHE A 309 7.17 0.00 11.73
CA PHE A 309 6.60 1.28 12.13
C PHE A 309 7.61 2.13 12.89
N GLU A 310 8.24 1.60 13.94
CA GLU A 310 9.16 2.36 14.79
C GLU A 310 10.37 2.89 14.03
N ARG A 311 10.88 2.11 13.09
CA ARG A 311 12.03 2.47 12.25
C ARG A 311 11.71 3.61 11.27
N HIS A 312 10.49 3.66 10.74
CA HIS A 312 10.16 4.55 9.61
C HIS A 312 9.25 5.72 9.99
N LEU A 313 8.38 5.54 10.98
CA LEU A 313 7.35 6.51 11.37
C LEU A 313 7.43 6.85 12.87
N GLY A 314 7.77 5.87 13.71
CA GLY A 314 7.78 5.99 15.16
C GLY A 314 9.00 6.70 15.74
N ALA A 315 9.32 6.37 16.98
CA ALA A 315 10.36 7.04 17.77
C ALA A 315 11.77 6.86 17.21
N GLY A 316 11.99 5.78 16.45
CA GLY A 316 13.24 5.52 15.74
C GLY A 316 13.43 6.33 14.46
N SER A 317 12.43 7.13 14.06
CA SER A 317 12.44 7.94 12.85
C SER A 317 12.49 9.44 13.16
N PRO A 318 12.89 10.29 12.18
CA PRO A 318 12.75 11.74 12.30
C PRO A 318 11.31 12.22 12.48
N LEU A 319 10.29 11.42 12.15
CA LEU A 319 8.88 11.79 12.22
C LEU A 319 8.32 11.68 13.65
N LYS A 320 8.83 10.75 14.45
CA LYS A 320 8.47 10.55 15.87
C LYS A 320 6.95 10.46 16.09
N LEU A 321 6.24 9.80 15.18
CA LEU A 321 4.80 9.64 15.25
C LEU A 321 4.45 8.60 16.32
N ALA A 322 3.43 8.89 17.12
CA ALA A 322 2.83 7.86 17.95
C ALA A 322 2.04 6.87 17.07
N ARG A 323 1.88 5.63 17.55
CA ARG A 323 1.06 4.60 16.88
C ARG A 323 -0.38 5.06 16.67
N GLY A 324 -1.00 5.65 17.69
CA GLY A 324 -2.39 6.10 17.64
C GLY A 324 -3.32 4.96 17.20
N VAL A 325 -4.17 5.22 16.21
CA VAL A 325 -5.07 4.21 15.64
C VAL A 325 -4.35 3.05 14.93
N ASN A 326 -3.04 3.19 14.64
CA ASN A 326 -2.20 2.12 14.07
C ASN A 326 -1.58 1.21 15.14
N ALA A 327 -1.91 1.39 16.43
CA ALA A 327 -1.56 0.42 17.46
C ALA A 327 -2.27 -0.93 17.21
N LEU A 328 -1.75 -1.99 17.83
CA LEU A 328 -2.46 -3.27 17.87
C LEU A 328 -3.84 -3.09 18.52
N TRP A 329 -4.80 -3.91 18.09
CA TRP A 329 -6.15 -3.91 18.64
C TRP A 329 -6.16 -4.13 20.16
N SER A 330 -5.28 -5.01 20.66
CA SER A 330 -5.06 -5.29 22.08
C SER A 330 -4.47 -4.10 22.85
N GLN A 331 -3.99 -3.07 22.14
CA GLN A 331 -3.45 -1.83 22.67
C GLN A 331 -4.33 -0.61 22.32
N GLY A 332 -5.60 -0.84 21.98
CA GLY A 332 -6.58 0.21 21.71
C GLY A 332 -6.52 0.80 20.29
N GLY A 333 -5.76 0.21 19.38
CA GLY A 333 -5.72 0.59 17.97
C GLY A 333 -6.63 -0.26 17.08
N LEU A 334 -6.40 -0.18 15.77
CA LEU A 334 -7.20 -0.85 14.73
C LEU A 334 -6.45 -1.98 14.02
N MET A 335 -5.15 -2.17 14.32
CA MET A 335 -4.37 -3.24 13.70
C MET A 335 -4.73 -4.58 14.33
N TYR A 336 -5.53 -5.35 13.60
CA TYR A 336 -6.08 -6.62 14.04
C TYR A 336 -5.62 -7.72 13.07
N PRO A 337 -4.63 -8.56 13.43
CA PRO A 337 -4.32 -9.75 12.65
C PRO A 337 -5.45 -10.79 12.80
N PRO A 338 -6.04 -11.28 11.70
CA PRO A 338 -6.88 -12.48 11.76
C PRO A 338 -6.06 -13.70 12.20
N PRO A 339 -6.65 -14.66 12.93
CA PRO A 339 -5.95 -15.89 13.32
C PRO A 339 -5.43 -16.69 12.13
N MET A 340 -4.21 -17.23 12.22
CA MET A 340 -3.55 -18.02 11.17
C MET A 340 -3.91 -19.51 11.19
N ARG A 341 -5.20 -19.84 11.07
CA ARG A 341 -5.73 -21.20 11.19
C ARG A 341 -6.84 -21.55 10.20
#